data_AF-A0A0T2IFZ3-F1
#
_entry.id   AF-A0A0T2IFZ3-F1
#
_cell.length_a   1.000
_cell.length_b   1.000
_cell.length_c   1.000
_cell.angle_alpha   90.00
_cell.angle_beta   90.00
_cell.angle_gamma   90.00
#
_symmetry.space_group_name_H-M   'P 1'
#
loop_
_entity.id
_entity.type
_entity.pdbx_description
1 polymer ?
#
loop_
_entity_poly.entity_id
_entity_poly.type
_entity_poly.pdbx_seq_one_letter_code
_entity_poly.pdbx_strand_id
1 'polypeptide(L)'
;MKGGDMAAAAAIRQAGREIGEVLATCVSMLNPSVIVVGGILAQSAESLLAGVREVVYGRSLPLATGNLQIVAARTGDHAGVIGAATMVIQHVLSAEQVEQYLQTTAS
;
A
#
# COMPACT_ATOMS: atom_id res chain seq x y z
N MET A 1 -20.31 -23.66 -13.65
CA MET A 1 -19.67 -22.53 -12.92
C MET A 1 -18.22 -22.21 -13.33
N LYS A 2 -17.60 -22.84 -14.35
CA LYS A 2 -16.17 -22.60 -14.69
C LYS A 2 -15.87 -21.35 -15.54
N GLY A 3 -16.84 -20.85 -16.33
CA GLY A 3 -16.62 -19.69 -17.22
C GLY A 3 -16.58 -18.34 -16.48
N GLY A 4 -17.40 -18.16 -15.45
CA GLY A 4 -17.43 -16.93 -14.65
C GLY A 4 -16.14 -16.69 -13.85
N ASP A 5 -15.53 -17.77 -13.38
CA ASP A 5 -14.26 -17.73 -12.64
C ASP A 5 -13.09 -17.25 -13.52
N MET A 6 -13.01 -17.74 -14.75
CA MET A 6 -11.97 -17.32 -15.72
C MET A 6 -12.11 -15.86 -16.14
N ALA A 7 -13.34 -15.39 -16.38
CA ALA A 7 -13.61 -14.00 -16.73
C ALA A 7 -13.29 -13.05 -15.56
N ALA A 8 -13.68 -13.41 -14.33
CA ALA A 8 -13.36 -12.64 -13.14
C ALA A 8 -11.85 -12.56 -12.90
N ALA A 9 -11.13 -13.69 -13.03
CA ALA A 9 -9.69 -13.71 -12.89
C ALA A 9 -8.98 -12.87 -13.97
N ALA A 10 -9.48 -12.88 -15.21
CA ALA A 10 -8.96 -12.03 -16.28
C ALA A 10 -9.19 -10.53 -15.99
N ALA A 11 -10.39 -10.16 -15.53
CA ALA A 11 -10.71 -8.79 -15.14
C ALA A 11 -9.82 -8.29 -13.99
N ILE A 12 -9.59 -9.13 -12.97
CA ILE A 12 -8.71 -8.78 -11.85
C ILE A 12 -7.27 -8.59 -12.32
N ARG A 13 -6.75 -9.46 -13.20
CA ARG A 13 -5.41 -9.28 -13.78
C ARG A 13 -5.31 -7.99 -14.58
N GLN A 14 -6.33 -7.67 -15.37
CA GLN A 14 -6.37 -6.46 -16.17
C GLN A 14 -6.38 -5.19 -15.29
N ALA A 15 -7.21 -5.17 -14.25
CA ALA A 15 -7.19 -4.11 -13.26
C ALA A 15 -5.80 -3.94 -12.60
N GLY A 16 -5.12 -5.05 -12.31
CA GLY A 16 -3.75 -5.03 -11.79
C GLY A 16 -2.76 -4.38 -12.76
N ARG A 17 -2.88 -4.65 -14.06
CA ARG A 17 -2.05 -4.02 -15.09
C ARG A 17 -2.28 -2.51 -15.15
N GLU A 18 -3.53 -2.08 -15.17
CA GLU A 18 -3.93 -0.66 -15.21
C GLU A 18 -3.39 0.11 -14.00
N ILE A 19 -3.51 -0.47 -12.80
CA ILE A 19 -2.91 0.08 -11.58
C ILE A 19 -1.38 0.13 -11.71
N GLY A 20 -0.77 -0.93 -12.24
CA GLY A 20 0.66 -1.01 -12.47
C GLY A 20 1.20 0.07 -13.41
N GLU A 21 0.42 0.52 -14.41
CA GLU A 21 0.85 1.59 -15.32
C GLU A 21 1.03 2.92 -14.59
N VAL A 22 0.09 3.26 -13.70
CA VAL A 22 0.19 4.46 -12.86
C VAL A 22 1.35 4.32 -11.87
N LEU A 23 1.46 3.16 -11.23
CA LEU A 23 2.52 2.90 -10.25
C LEU A 23 3.92 2.94 -10.86
N ALA A 24 4.11 2.52 -12.11
CA ALA A 24 5.41 2.59 -12.78
C ALA A 24 5.93 4.04 -12.85
N THR A 25 5.05 5.00 -13.12
CA THR A 25 5.36 6.43 -13.08
C THR A 25 5.71 6.87 -11.66
N CYS A 26 4.92 6.49 -10.65
CA CYS A 26 5.21 6.79 -9.25
C CYS A 26 6.57 6.23 -8.80
N VAL A 27 6.91 5.00 -9.21
CA VAL A 27 8.20 4.37 -8.91
C VAL A 27 9.34 5.16 -9.53
N SER A 28 9.20 5.56 -10.79
CA SER A 28 10.23 6.35 -11.46
C SER A 28 10.43 7.73 -10.83
N MET A 29 9.39 8.33 -10.25
CA MET A 29 9.46 9.67 -9.66
C MET A 29 9.90 9.65 -8.18
N LEU A 30 9.43 8.68 -7.41
CA LEU A 30 9.58 8.65 -5.95
C LEU A 30 10.66 7.67 -5.47
N ASN A 31 11.07 6.72 -6.32
CA ASN A 31 12.01 5.64 -6.00
C ASN A 31 11.72 4.97 -4.62
N PRO A 32 10.48 4.49 -4.39
CA PRO A 32 10.12 3.91 -3.11
C PRO A 32 10.79 2.54 -2.92
N SER A 33 11.07 2.18 -1.67
CA SER A 33 11.52 0.81 -1.33
C SER A 33 10.36 -0.18 -1.19
N VAL A 34 9.14 0.30 -0.87
CA VAL A 34 7.96 -0.54 -0.65
C VAL A 34 6.71 0.14 -1.18
N ILE A 35 5.86 -0.62 -1.88
CA ILE A 35 4.48 -0.27 -2.22
C ILE A 35 3.57 -1.28 -1.51
N VAL A 36 2.66 -0.77 -0.68
CA VAL A 36 1.66 -1.58 0.02
C VAL A 36 0.30 -1.38 -0.64
N VAL A 37 -0.29 -2.47 -1.13
CA VAL A 37 -1.60 -2.45 -1.80
C VAL A 37 -2.68 -2.90 -0.82
N GLY A 38 -3.61 -1.99 -0.51
CA GLY A 38 -4.76 -2.25 0.36
C GLY A 38 -6.00 -2.70 -0.40
N GLY A 39 -7.01 -3.13 0.36
CA GLY A 39 -8.33 -3.51 -0.16
C GLY A 39 -8.56 -5.02 -0.28
N ILE A 40 -9.83 -5.39 -0.45
CA ILE A 40 -10.29 -6.80 -0.45
C ILE A 40 -9.64 -7.64 -1.55
N LEU A 41 -9.42 -7.03 -2.73
CA LEU A 41 -8.84 -7.71 -3.89
C LEU A 41 -7.33 -7.93 -3.74
N ALA A 42 -6.62 -7.01 -3.10
CA ALA A 42 -5.18 -7.16 -2.85
C ALA A 42 -4.88 -8.28 -1.85
N GLN A 43 -5.80 -8.55 -0.92
CA GLN A 43 -5.67 -9.63 0.07
C GLN A 43 -6.10 -11.00 -0.50
N SER A 44 -7.09 -11.02 -1.39
CA SER A 44 -7.73 -12.27 -1.82
C SER A 44 -7.30 -12.73 -3.22
N ALA A 45 -6.70 -11.85 -4.02
CA ALA A 45 -6.34 -12.14 -5.40
C ALA A 45 -4.87 -11.85 -5.69
N GLU A 46 -4.03 -12.87 -5.55
CA GLU A 46 -2.62 -12.82 -5.97
C GLU A 46 -2.47 -12.41 -7.45
N SER A 47 -3.48 -12.72 -8.26
CA SER A 47 -3.58 -12.30 -9.67
C SER A 47 -3.55 -10.78 -9.86
N LEU A 48 -4.06 -10.00 -8.91
CA LEU A 48 -4.01 -8.53 -8.95
C LEU A 48 -2.57 -8.06 -8.78
N LEU A 49 -1.91 -8.50 -7.71
CA LEU A 49 -0.52 -8.16 -7.42
C LEU A 49 0.44 -8.64 -8.52
N ALA A 50 0.18 -9.82 -9.10
CA ALA A 50 0.92 -10.31 -10.25
C ALA A 50 0.82 -9.35 -11.45
N GLY A 51 -0.38 -8.89 -11.79
CA GLY A 51 -0.59 -7.91 -12.86
C GLY A 51 0.10 -6.57 -12.60
N VAL A 52 0.09 -6.10 -11.34
CA VAL A 52 0.81 -4.89 -10.93
C VAL A 52 2.32 -5.08 -11.10
N ARG A 53 2.88 -6.15 -10.55
CA ARG A 53 4.32 -6.45 -10.60
C ARG A 53 4.82 -6.59 -12.03
N GLU A 54 4.04 -7.25 -12.90
CA GLU A 54 4.38 -7.40 -14.32
C GLU A 54 4.61 -6.05 -15.00
N VAL A 55 3.71 -5.09 -14.79
CA VAL A 55 3.82 -3.77 -15.42
C VAL A 55 4.92 -2.93 -14.79
N VAL A 56 4.99 -2.89 -13.45
CA VAL A 56 5.98 -2.08 -12.73
C VAL A 56 7.40 -2.57 -13.04
N TYR A 57 7.66 -3.87 -12.93
CA TYR A 57 8.99 -4.42 -13.21
C TYR A 57 9.34 -4.41 -14.70
N GLY A 58 8.35 -4.51 -15.59
CA GLY A 58 8.58 -4.42 -17.04
C GLY A 58 8.85 -3.01 -17.56
N ARG A 59 8.38 -1.96 -16.86
CA ARG A 59 8.50 -0.55 -17.31
C ARG A 59 9.51 0.27 -16.51
N SER A 60 9.90 -0.15 -15.31
CA SER A 60 10.87 0.59 -14.50
C SER A 60 12.32 0.21 -14.83
N LEU A 61 13.22 1.20 -14.86
CA LEU A 61 14.64 1.01 -15.13
C LEU A 61 15.27 0.03 -14.10
N PRO A 62 16.10 -0.95 -14.51
CA PRO A 62 16.64 -1.99 -13.63
C PRO A 62 17.39 -1.50 -12.37
N LEU A 63 17.87 -0.25 -12.38
CA LEU A 63 18.60 0.35 -11.26
C LEU A 63 17.68 0.93 -10.15
N ALA A 64 16.41 1.21 -10.43
CA ALA A 64 15.46 1.77 -9.46
C ALA A 64 14.63 0.68 -8.74
N THR A 65 14.52 -0.53 -9.31
CA THR A 65 13.63 -1.59 -8.78
C THR A 65 14.34 -2.71 -8.04
N GLY A 66 15.67 -2.69 -7.94
CA GLY A 66 16.45 -3.78 -7.33
C GLY A 66 16.00 -4.17 -5.91
N ASN A 67 15.40 -3.23 -5.16
CA ASN A 67 14.88 -3.46 -3.81
C ASN A 67 13.37 -3.16 -3.67
N LEU A 68 12.64 -2.85 -4.74
CA LEU A 68 11.22 -2.48 -4.65
C LEU A 68 10.35 -3.69 -4.30
N GLN A 69 9.73 -3.64 -3.12
CA GLN A 69 8.77 -4.64 -2.66
C GLN A 69 7.33 -4.19 -2.93
N ILE A 70 6.54 -5.00 -3.65
CA ILE A 70 5.09 -4.77 -3.84
C ILE A 70 4.34 -5.85 -3.05
N VAL A 71 3.67 -5.44 -1.97
CA VAL A 71 3.06 -6.35 -0.98
C VAL A 71 1.61 -6.02 -0.70
N ALA A 72 0.81 -7.01 -0.30
CA ALA A 72 -0.52 -6.79 0.22
C ALA A 72 -0.46 -6.14 1.62
N ALA A 73 -1.42 -5.27 1.94
CA ALA A 73 -1.61 -4.78 3.29
C ALA A 73 -1.97 -5.95 4.24
N ARG A 74 -1.31 -6.00 5.41
CA ARG A 74 -1.55 -7.02 6.44
C ARG A 74 -2.58 -6.60 7.50
N THR A 75 -3.07 -5.37 7.42
CA THR A 75 -3.96 -4.77 8.42
C THR A 75 -5.39 -5.27 8.33
N GLY A 76 -5.76 -5.91 7.21
CA GLY A 76 -7.10 -6.44 6.99
C GLY A 76 -8.19 -5.40 7.20
N ASP A 77 -9.31 -5.85 7.76
CA ASP A 77 -10.49 -5.00 8.02
C ASP A 77 -10.23 -3.95 9.11
N HIS A 78 -9.16 -4.11 9.91
CA HIS A 78 -8.81 -3.21 11.00
C HIS A 78 -7.94 -2.03 10.54
N ALA A 79 -7.60 -1.93 9.26
CA ALA A 79 -6.72 -0.87 8.74
C ALA A 79 -7.16 0.55 9.14
N GLY A 80 -8.46 0.83 9.06
CA GLY A 80 -9.02 2.13 9.44
C GLY A 80 -8.89 2.42 10.93
N VAL A 81 -9.21 1.45 11.78
CA VAL A 81 -9.13 1.59 13.24
C VAL A 81 -7.69 1.74 13.70
N ILE A 82 -6.77 0.93 13.15
CA ILE A 82 -5.33 1.02 13.43
C ILE A 82 -4.79 2.39 13.01
N GLY A 83 -5.17 2.89 11.83
CA GLY A 83 -4.77 4.22 11.36
C GLY A 83 -5.27 5.33 12.30
N ALA A 84 -6.54 5.28 12.69
CA ALA A 84 -7.13 6.25 13.62
C ALA A 84 -6.43 6.25 14.99
N ALA A 85 -6.23 5.06 15.57
CA ALA A 85 -5.51 4.92 16.84
C ALA A 85 -4.07 5.46 16.73
N THR A 86 -3.37 5.14 15.63
CA THR A 86 -2.00 5.61 15.39
C THR A 86 -1.95 7.14 15.29
N MET A 87 -2.88 7.77 14.58
CA MET A 87 -2.95 9.24 14.48
C MET A 87 -3.17 9.90 15.84
N VAL A 88 -4.07 9.35 16.68
CA VAL A 88 -4.29 9.87 18.04
C VAL A 88 -3.05 9.71 18.90
N ILE A 89 -2.40 8.54 18.86
CA ILE A 89 -1.15 8.29 19.60
C ILE A 89 -0.06 9.26 19.17
N GLN A 90 0.12 9.47 17.86
CA GLN A 90 1.11 10.40 17.33
C GLN A 90 0.84 11.85 17.75
N HIS A 91 -0.43 12.25 17.82
CA HIS A 91 -0.82 13.58 18.26
C HIS A 91 -0.55 13.78 19.76
N VAL A 92 -1.04 12.87 20.60
CA VAL A 92 -0.91 12.93 22.06
C VAL A 92 0.55 12.83 22.50
N LEU A 93 1.35 12.01 21.81
CA LEU A 93 2.78 11.83 22.11
C LEU A 93 3.69 12.77 21.31
N SER A 94 3.14 13.81 20.68
CA SER A 94 3.95 14.82 20.00
C SER A 94 4.77 15.63 21.01
N ALA A 95 5.95 16.09 20.60
CA ALA A 95 6.85 16.86 21.48
C ALA A 95 6.16 18.09 22.08
N GLU A 96 5.31 18.76 21.31
CA GLU A 96 4.51 19.91 21.75
C GLU A 96 3.54 19.54 22.88
N GLN A 97 2.79 18.44 22.73
CA GLN A 97 1.82 17.99 23.74
C GLN A 97 2.52 17.51 25.02
N VAL A 98 3.66 16.84 24.89
CA VAL A 98 4.46 16.40 26.04
C VAL A 98 4.98 17.62 26.81
N GLU A 99 5.51 18.63 26.13
CA GLU A 99 6.00 19.87 26.75
C GLU A 99 4.87 20.62 27.48
N GLN A 100 3.70 20.74 26.86
CA GLN A 100 2.52 21.35 27.50
C GLN A 100 2.11 20.60 28.78
N TYR A 101 2.11 19.26 28.75
CA TYR A 101 1.76 18.45 29.91
C TYR A 101 2.73 18.64 31.08
N LEU A 102 4.04 18.71 30.79
CA LEU A 102 5.07 18.96 31.80
C LEU A 102 4.93 20.35 32.43
N GLN A 103 4.63 21.38 31.64
CA GLN A 103 4.41 22.75 32.13
C GLN A 103 3.17 22.86 33.02
N THR A 104 2.11 22.13 32.69
CA THR A 104 0.85 22.13 33.46
C THR A 104 1.00 21.39 34.80
N THR A 105 1.89 20.40 34.89
CA THR A 105 2.14 19.63 36.12
C THR A 105 3.17 20.30 37.04
N ALA A 106 3.97 21.23 36.52
CA ALA A 106 4.96 22.00 37.28
C ALA A 106 4.38 23.26 37.96
N SER A 107 3.10 23.58 37.74
CA SER A 107 2.34 24.67 38.40
C SER A 107 1.39 24.12 39.46
#